data_AF-A0A2U8WNN4-F1
#
_entry.id   AF-A0A2U8WNN4-F1
#
_cell.length_a   1.000
_cell.length_b   1.000
_cell.length_c   1.000
_cell.angle_alpha   90.00
_cell.angle_beta   90.00
_cell.angle_gamma   90.00
#
_symmetry.space_group_name_H-M   'P 1'
#
loop_
_entity.id
_entity.type
_entity.pdbx_description
1 polymer ?
#
loop_
_entity_poly.entity_id
_entity_poly.type
_entity_poly.pdbx_seq_one_letter_code
_entity_poly.pdbx_strand_id
1 'polypeptide(L)' 'MRFELYRDGKGEWRWRLRAENGEVVADSGEGYVRREDCEHGIALVKGATNARVVDMTLKMA' A
#
# COMPACT_ATOMS: atom_id res chain seq x y z
N MET A 1 -13.22 -5.70 1.05
CA MET A 1 -11.99 -4.89 0.87
C MET A 1 -11.62 -4.78 -0.61
N ARG A 2 -11.03 -3.66 -1.06
CA ARG A 2 -10.57 -3.49 -2.46
C ARG A 2 -9.35 -2.59 -2.57
N PHE A 3 -8.45 -2.91 -3.50
CA PHE A 3 -7.38 -1.99 -3.91
C PHE A 3 -7.91 -1.01 -4.95
N GLU A 4 -7.58 0.27 -4.77
CA GLU A 4 -7.86 1.34 -5.72
C GLU A 4 -6.52 1.84 -6.25
N LEU A 5 -6.27 1.66 -7.55
CA LEU A 5 -5.12 2.23 -8.26
C LEU A 5 -5.56 3.50 -8.96
N TYR A 6 -4.84 4.60 -8.75
CA TYR A 6 -5.20 5.90 -9.29
C TYR A 6 -3.96 6.75 -9.55
N ARG A 7 -4.15 7.88 -10.23
CA ARG A 7 -3.12 8.90 -10.45
C ARG A 7 -3.44 10.11 -9.58
N ASP A 8 -2.46 10.59 -8.83
CA ASP A 8 -2.65 11.75 -7.95
C ASP A 8 -2.51 13.09 -8.71
N GLY A 9 -2.69 14.20 -7.99
CA GLY A 9 -2.59 15.55 -8.58
C GLY A 9 -1.19 15.94 -9.06
N LYS A 10 -0.14 15.21 -8.66
CA LYS A 10 1.24 15.39 -9.14
C LYS A 10 1.55 14.53 -10.36
N GLY A 11 0.58 13.72 -10.81
CA GLY A 11 0.76 12.81 -11.93
C GLY A 11 1.48 11.51 -11.56
N GLU A 12 1.58 11.19 -10.27
CA GLU A 12 2.18 9.96 -9.76
C GLU A 12 1.11 8.88 -9.60
N TRP A 13 1.46 7.63 -9.87
CA TRP A 13 0.60 6.48 -9.62
C TRP A 13 0.62 6.13 -8.15
N ARG A 14 -0.54 5.86 -7.57
CA ARG A 14 -0.69 5.46 -6.18
C ARG A 14 -1.71 4.34 -6.05
N TRP A 15 -1.65 3.64 -4.93
CA TRP A 15 -2.67 2.70 -4.55
C TRP A 15 -3.12 2.94 -3.11
N ARG A 16 -4.36 2.57 -2.82
CA ARG A 16 -4.88 2.48 -1.45
C ARG A 16 -5.80 1.27 -1.30
N LEU A 17 -5.81 0.68 -0.12
CA LEU A 17 -6.71 -0.40 0.24
C LEU A 17 -7.87 0.18 1.05
N ARG A 18 -9.10 -0.05 0.57
CA ARG A 18 -10.31 0.32 1.31
C ARG A 18 -11.00 -0.87 1.93
N ALA A 19 -11.43 -0.71 3.17
CA ALA A 19 -12.36 -1.59 3.84
C ALA A 19 -13.77 -1.48 3.25
N GLU A 20 -14.64 -2.40 3.63
CA GLU A 20 -16.02 -2.45 3.11
C GLU A 20 -16.86 -1.25 3.58
N ASN A 21 -16.55 -0.73 4.78
CA ASN A 21 -17.10 0.51 5.31
C ASN A 21 -16.58 1.78 4.61
N GLY A 22 -15.70 1.64 3.62
CA GLY A 22 -15.15 2.74 2.83
C GLY A 22 -13.89 3.38 3.41
N GLU A 23 -13.45 3.03 4.62
CA GLU A 23 -12.24 3.59 5.22
C GLU A 23 -10.96 3.09 4.53
N VAL A 24 -9.93 3.94 4.49
CA VAL A 24 -8.60 3.55 4.00
C VAL A 24 -7.84 2.88 5.13
N VAL A 25 -7.38 1.65 4.89
CA VAL A 25 -6.64 0.86 5.90
C VAL A 25 -5.14 0.75 5.59
N ALA A 26 -4.75 0.98 4.34
CA ALA A 26 -3.36 1.04 3.91
C ALA A 26 -3.25 1.83 2.61
N ASP A 27 -2.10 2.42 2.34
CA ASP A 27 -1.78 3.09 1.09
C ASP A 27 -0.31 2.88 0.70
N SER A 28 0.03 3.30 -0.51
CA SER A 28 1.37 3.12 -1.07
C SER A 28 2.48 3.85 -0.31
N GLY A 29 2.18 4.83 0.54
CA GLY A 29 3.13 5.72 1.19
C GLY A 29 3.73 6.75 0.23
N GLU A 30 4.18 6.29 -0.93
CA GLU A 30 4.85 7.08 -1.97
C GLU A 30 4.13 7.00 -3.32
N GLY A 31 4.46 7.93 -4.22
CA GLY A 31 4.01 7.95 -5.60
C GLY A 31 4.97 7.19 -6.51
N TYR A 32 4.44 6.45 -7.47
CA TYR A 32 5.20 5.73 -8.48
C TYR A 32 5.18 6.49 -9.81
N VAL A 33 6.31 6.51 -10.52
CA VAL A 33 6.38 7.13 -11.84
C VAL A 33 5.65 6.30 -12.91
N ARG A 34 5.77 4.97 -12.83
CA ARG A 34 5.11 4.04 -13.76
C ARG A 34 3.95 3.31 -13.08
N ARG A 35 2.93 2.99 -13.88
CA ARG A 35 1.76 2.24 -13.44
C ARG A 35 2.15 0.81 -13.02
N GLU A 36 3.02 0.17 -13.79
CA GLU A 36 3.47 -1.20 -13.56
C GLU A 36 4.17 -1.36 -12.20
N ASP A 37 4.98 -0.36 -11.80
CA ASP A 37 5.63 -0.34 -10.48
C ASP A 37 4.58 -0.25 -9.35
N CYS A 38 3.53 0.54 -9.55
CA CYS A 38 2.42 0.64 -8.60
C CYS A 38 1.62 -0.67 -8.50
N GLU A 39 1.35 -1.33 -9.64
CA GLU A 39 0.68 -2.64 -9.70
C GLU A 39 1.55 -3.73 -9.03
N HIS A 40 2.87 -3.67 -9.19
CA HIS A 40 3.81 -4.55 -8.50
C HIS A 40 3.77 -4.33 -6.98
N GLY A 41 3.71 -3.08 -6.51
CA GLY A 41 3.50 -2.76 -5.09
C GLY A 41 2.22 -3.40 -4.52
N ILE A 42 1.11 -3.34 -5.25
CA ILE A 42 -0.14 -4.02 -4.87
C ILE A 42 0.09 -5.55 -4.79
N ALA A 43 0.78 -6.14 -5.76
CA ALA A 43 1.05 -7.58 -5.80
C ALA A 43 1.88 -8.04 -4.59
N LEU A 44 2.89 -7.27 -4.18
CA LEU A 44 3.69 -7.54 -2.99
C LEU A 44 2.81 -7.56 -1.72
N VAL A 45 1.95 -6.56 -1.55
CA VAL A 45 1.04 -6.49 -0.39
C VAL A 45 0.05 -7.65 -0.40
N LYS A 46 -0.52 -8.01 -1.56
CA LYS A 46 -1.40 -9.18 -1.68
C LYS A 46 -0.69 -10.49 -1.33
N GLY A 47 0.60 -10.61 -1.64
CA GLY A 47 1.42 -11.79 -1.38
C GLY A 47 2.00 -11.86 0.04
N ALA A 48 1.95 -10.78 0.83
CA ALA A 48 2.57 -10.68 2.15
C ALA A 48 1.82 -11.43 3.28
N THR A 49 1.11 -12.52 2.97
CA THR A 49 0.24 -13.25 3.90
C THR A 49 0.98 -13.84 5.11
N ASN A 50 2.29 -14.07 4.99
CA ASN A 50 3.14 -14.60 6.06
C ASN A 50 4.27 -13.64 6.46
N ALA A 51 4.14 -12.35 6.15
CA ALA A 51 5.14 -11.36 6.53
C ALA A 51 5.23 -11.23 8.05
N ARG A 52 6.46 -11.28 8.59
CA ARG A 52 6.70 -11.18 10.02
C ARG A 52 6.40 -9.75 10.51
N VAL A 53 5.61 -9.65 11.57
CA VAL A 53 5.44 -8.39 12.31
C VAL A 53 6.60 -8.23 13.27
N VAL A 54 7.27 -7.08 13.21
CA VAL A 54 8.36 -6.70 14.13
C VAL A 54 7.93 -5.44 14.85
N ASP A 55 7.79 -5.52 16.17
CA ASP A 55 7.51 -4.37 17.01
C ASP A 55 8.80 -3.56 17.21
N MET A 56 8.83 -2.37 16.60
CA MET A 56 9.97 -1.44 16.71
C MET A 56 9.93 -0.60 17.99
N THR A 57 8.82 -0.58 18.74
CA THR A 57 8.70 0.13 20.02
C THR A 57 9.48 -0.57 21.14
N LEU A 58 9.69 -1.89 20.99
CA LEU A 58 10.40 -2.72 21.96
C LEU A 58 11.93 -2.77 21.77
N LYS A 59 12.46 -2.12 20.71
CA LYS A 59 13.91 -2.15 20.38
C LYS A 59 14.75 -1.09 21.11
N MET A 60 14.18 -0.32 22.04
CA MET A 60 14.88 0.73 22.78
C MET A 60 15.30 0.30 24.20
N ALA A 61 15.72 -0.94 24.38
CA ALA A 61 16.29 -1.44 25.64
C ALA A 61 17.61 -2.18 25.39
#